data_AF-A0A6V7KEG4-F1
#
_entry.id   AF-A0A6V7KEG4-F1
#
_cell.length_a   1.000
_cell.length_b   1.000
_cell.length_c   1.000
_cell.angle_alpha   90.00
_cell.angle_beta   90.00
_cell.angle_gamma   90.00
#
_symmetry.space_group_name_H-M   'P 1'
#
loop_
_entity.id
_entity.type
_entity.pdbx_description
1 polymer ?
#
loop_
_entity_poly.entity_id
_entity_poly.type
_entity_poly.pdbx_seq_one_letter_code
_entity_poly.pdbx_strand_id
1 'polypeptide(L)'
;EVYFISAGWIGDNSSQIGIVWMTRSQNLSVVSACRSPKWECEEIHSERAPEGQWLDAQPHPVFSPDGDSFLLLAAVQEGGQEHFTHIKHVTLTQQRIAVLSHGRYE
;
A
#
# COMPACT_ATOMS: atom_id res chain seq x y z
N GLU A 1 0.02 -9.07 16.95
CA GLU A 1 -0.02 -7.62 17.22
C GLU A 1 0.23 -6.85 15.92
N VAL A 2 -0.40 -5.69 15.78
CA VAL A 2 -0.31 -4.83 14.59
C VAL A 2 -0.08 -3.38 15.02
N TYR A 3 0.59 -2.62 14.18
CA TYR A 3 0.87 -1.20 14.36
C TYR A 3 0.15 -0.39 13.28
N PHE A 4 -0.38 0.76 13.68
CA PHE A 4 -0.80 1.83 12.77
C PHE A 4 0.45 2.62 12.36
N ILE A 5 0.77 2.67 11.07
CA ILE A 5 2.01 3.30 10.58
C ILE A 5 1.75 4.59 9.81
N SER A 6 0.57 4.76 9.21
CA SER A 6 0.22 5.98 8.49
C SER A 6 -1.28 6.10 8.25
N ALA A 7 -1.81 7.32 8.15
CA ALA A 7 -3.13 7.58 7.60
C ALA A 7 -3.20 8.93 6.89
N GLY A 8 -4.14 9.03 5.95
CA GLY A 8 -4.37 10.21 5.13
C GLY A 8 -5.80 10.24 4.59
N TRP A 9 -6.29 11.43 4.28
CA TRP A 9 -7.58 11.60 3.60
C TRP A 9 -7.47 11.16 2.15
N ILE A 10 -8.53 10.52 1.65
CA ILE A 10 -8.69 10.15 0.23
C ILE A 10 -9.65 11.17 -0.40
N GLY A 11 -9.18 11.85 -1.45
CA GLY A 11 -9.92 12.92 -2.10
C GLY A 11 -10.17 14.14 -1.20
N ASP A 12 -10.98 15.07 -1.69
CA ASP A 12 -11.14 16.40 -1.06
C ASP A 12 -12.36 16.52 -0.15
N ASN A 13 -13.27 15.54 -0.17
CA ASN A 13 -14.57 15.63 0.48
C ASN A 13 -14.59 15.13 1.94
N SER A 14 -13.43 14.75 2.49
CA SER A 14 -13.28 14.23 3.86
C SER A 14 -14.24 13.08 4.22
N SER A 15 -14.63 12.27 3.22
CA SER A 15 -15.54 11.14 3.41
C SER A 15 -14.83 9.78 3.46
N GLN A 16 -13.53 9.75 3.18
CA GLN A 16 -12.74 8.53 3.07
C GLN A 16 -11.34 8.74 3.66
N ILE A 17 -10.85 7.78 4.42
CA ILE A 17 -9.49 7.78 5.00
C ILE A 17 -8.78 6.50 4.56
N GLY A 18 -7.57 6.65 4.04
CA GLY A 18 -6.63 5.55 3.84
C GLY A 18 -5.82 5.34 5.11
N ILE A 19 -5.67 4.09 5.55
CA ILE A 19 -4.89 3.71 6.71
C ILE A 19 -3.91 2.61 6.31
N VAL A 20 -2.66 2.70 6.77
CA VAL A 20 -1.67 1.66 6.60
C VAL A 20 -1.35 1.01 7.94
N TRP A 21 -1.45 -0.30 7.96
CA TRP A 21 -1.17 -1.16 9.11
C TRP A 21 0.04 -2.03 8.80
N MET A 22 0.80 -2.39 9.82
CA MET A 22 1.92 -3.33 9.69
C MET A 22 1.93 -4.31 10.85
N THR A 23 2.21 -5.58 10.57
CA THR A 23 2.37 -6.59 11.63
C THR A 23 3.60 -6.28 12.48
N ARG A 24 3.61 -6.75 13.74
CA ARG A 24 4.78 -6.58 14.62
C ARG A 24 6.06 -7.20 14.06
N SER A 25 5.94 -8.29 13.31
CA SER A 25 7.05 -8.94 12.59
C SER A 25 7.46 -8.21 11.31
N GLN A 26 6.77 -7.13 10.94
CA GLN A 26 7.02 -6.31 9.75
C GLN A 26 7.03 -7.10 8.43
N ASN A 27 6.40 -8.26 8.38
CA ASN A 27 6.36 -9.12 7.19
C ASN A 27 5.04 -9.03 6.40
N LEU A 28 4.11 -8.20 6.89
CA LEU A 28 2.83 -7.91 6.23
C LEU A 28 2.47 -6.45 6.50
N SER A 29 2.23 -5.71 5.42
CA SER A 29 1.65 -4.37 5.41
C SER A 29 0.28 -4.43 4.76
N VAL A 30 -0.71 -3.75 5.33
CA VAL A 30 -2.10 -3.73 4.85
C VAL A 30 -2.53 -2.29 4.68
N VAL A 31 -3.03 -1.94 3.49
CA VAL A 31 -3.71 -0.68 3.23
C VAL A 31 -5.20 -0.92 3.36
N SER A 32 -5.86 -0.12 4.19
CA SER A 32 -7.31 -0.13 4.36
C SER A 32 -7.93 1.20 3.95
N ALA A 33 -9.14 1.16 3.41
CA ALA A 33 -9.96 2.35 3.17
C ALA A 33 -11.18 2.33 4.10
N CYS A 34 -11.37 3.41 4.86
CA CYS A 34 -12.49 3.59 5.78
C CYS A 34 -13.42 4.68 5.28
N ARG A 35 -14.73 4.42 5.23
CA ARG A 35 -15.69 5.33 4.58
C ARG A 35 -16.80 5.83 5.49
N SER A 36 -17.06 7.13 5.45
CA SER A 36 -18.19 7.81 6.07
C SER A 36 -19.53 7.28 5.54
N PRO A 37 -20.61 7.27 6.36
CA PRO A 37 -20.69 7.74 7.75
C PRO A 37 -20.33 6.67 8.78
N LYS A 38 -20.28 5.39 8.39
CA LYS A 38 -20.09 4.28 9.33
C LYS A 38 -18.62 4.08 9.74
N TRP A 39 -17.69 4.56 8.92
CA TRP A 39 -16.25 4.35 9.08
C TRP A 39 -15.86 2.87 9.14
N GLU A 40 -16.62 2.04 8.43
CA GLU A 40 -16.24 0.66 8.18
C GLU A 40 -14.99 0.66 7.27
N CYS A 41 -13.96 -0.04 7.73
CA CYS A 41 -12.68 -0.16 7.04
C CYS A 41 -12.61 -1.50 6.31
N GLU A 42 -12.24 -1.47 5.04
CA GLU A 42 -11.95 -2.68 4.27
C GLU A 42 -10.48 -2.73 3.89
N GLU A 43 -9.90 -3.92 3.82
CA GLU A 43 -8.59 -4.13 3.20
C GLU A 43 -8.72 -3.90 1.69
N ILE A 44 -7.92 -2.97 1.16
CA ILE A 44 -7.89 -2.63 -0.26
C ILE A 44 -6.60 -3.11 -0.93
N HIS A 45 -5.55 -3.38 -0.16
CA HIS A 45 -4.29 -3.94 -0.64
C HIS A 45 -3.43 -4.48 0.50
N SER A 46 -2.55 -5.43 0.19
CA SER A 46 -1.52 -5.89 1.12
C SER A 46 -0.20 -6.22 0.43
N GLU A 47 0.90 -5.95 1.12
CA GLU A 47 2.26 -6.31 0.72
C GLU A 47 2.81 -7.33 1.73
N ARG A 48 3.52 -8.35 1.24
CA ARG A 48 4.15 -9.38 2.08
C ARG A 48 5.64 -9.42 1.81
N ALA A 49 6.42 -9.50 2.87
CA ALA A 49 7.85 -9.73 2.74
C ALA A 49 8.12 -11.13 2.15
N PRO A 50 9.19 -11.30 1.37
CA PRO A 50 9.76 -12.61 1.09
C PRO A 50 10.07 -13.38 2.38
N GLU A 51 10.19 -14.71 2.26
CA GLU A 51 10.48 -15.56 3.42
C GLU A 51 11.78 -15.14 4.12
N GLY A 52 11.71 -14.97 5.44
CA GLY A 52 12.86 -14.56 6.27
C GLY A 52 13.24 -13.09 6.16
N GLN A 53 12.47 -12.26 5.43
CA GLN A 53 12.70 -10.82 5.29
C GLN A 53 11.58 -10.00 5.97
N TRP A 54 11.78 -8.68 6.02
CA TRP A 54 10.80 -7.71 6.49
C TRP A 54 10.52 -6.66 5.40
N LEU A 55 9.44 -5.92 5.58
CA LEU A 55 9.06 -4.77 4.77
C LEU A 55 9.57 -3.49 5.42
N ASP A 56 9.97 -2.53 4.60
CA ASP A 56 10.23 -1.17 5.06
C ASP A 56 8.93 -0.41 5.31
N ALA A 57 8.95 0.50 6.28
CA ALA A 57 7.88 1.44 6.50
C ALA A 57 7.90 2.53 5.43
N GLN A 58 6.99 2.43 4.47
CA GLN A 58 6.90 3.35 3.34
C GLN A 58 6.05 4.60 3.67
N PRO A 59 6.24 5.71 2.93
CA PRO A 59 5.35 6.86 3.00
C PRO A 59 3.88 6.49 2.75
N HIS A 60 2.97 7.38 3.14
CA HIS A 60 1.54 7.18 2.88
C HIS A 60 1.28 7.01 1.38
N PRO A 61 0.44 6.03 0.95
CA PRO A 61 0.06 5.90 -0.45
C PRO A 61 -0.57 7.18 -0.99
N VAL A 62 -0.30 7.50 -2.25
CA VAL A 62 -0.88 8.65 -2.93
C VAL A 62 -2.13 8.19 -3.66
N PHE A 63 -3.29 8.55 -3.13
CA PHE A 63 -4.59 8.18 -3.71
C PHE A 63 -4.99 9.10 -4.85
N SER A 64 -5.66 8.54 -5.86
CA SER A 64 -6.40 9.34 -6.84
C SER A 64 -7.56 10.08 -6.16
N PRO A 65 -8.00 11.25 -6.67
CA PRO A 65 -9.05 12.04 -6.03
C PRO A 65 -10.40 11.31 -5.87
N ASP A 66 -10.69 10.35 -6.75
CA ASP A 66 -11.88 9.49 -6.70
C ASP A 66 -11.76 8.31 -5.72
N GLY A 67 -10.54 8.02 -5.25
CA GLY A 67 -10.23 6.89 -4.38
C GLY A 67 -10.23 5.52 -5.06
N ASP A 68 -10.40 5.43 -6.39
CA ASP A 68 -10.40 4.15 -7.11
C ASP A 68 -8.99 3.57 -7.33
N SER A 69 -7.96 4.39 -7.15
CA SER A 69 -6.58 3.94 -7.30
C SER A 69 -5.61 4.65 -6.39
N PHE A 70 -4.43 4.08 -6.21
CA PHE A 70 -3.34 4.74 -5.50
C PHE A 70 -1.97 4.25 -5.96
N LEU A 71 -0.98 5.09 -5.71
CA LEU A 71 0.43 4.77 -5.86
C LEU A 71 1.04 4.46 -4.50
N LEU A 72 1.84 3.40 -4.44
CA LEU A 72 2.64 3.08 -3.27
C LEU A 72 4.05 2.65 -3.69
N LEU A 73 4.99 2.78 -2.75
CA LEU A 73 6.30 2.16 -2.86
C LEU A 73 6.23 0.74 -2.30
N ALA A 74 6.80 -0.22 -3.02
CA ALA A 74 6.84 -1.61 -2.59
C ALA A 74 8.01 -2.34 -3.25
N ALA A 75 8.49 -3.38 -2.58
CA ALA A 75 9.52 -4.27 -3.12
C ALA A 75 9.03 -4.97 -4.40
N VAL A 76 9.84 -4.92 -5.44
CA VAL A 76 9.66 -5.66 -6.70
C VAL A 76 10.93 -6.45 -6.98
N GLN A 77 10.77 -7.70 -7.38
CA GLN A 77 11.88 -8.56 -7.75
C GLN A 77 12.43 -8.15 -9.13
N GLU A 78 13.72 -7.80 -9.17
CA GLU A 78 14.40 -7.31 -10.38
C GLU A 78 15.56 -8.23 -10.72
N GLY A 79 15.30 -9.19 -11.61
CA GLY A 79 16.26 -10.22 -11.98
C GLY A 79 16.19 -11.45 -11.07
N GLY A 80 17.31 -11.79 -10.42
CA GLY A 80 17.48 -13.00 -9.61
C GLY A 80 16.64 -13.03 -8.34
N GLN A 81 17.25 -13.00 -7.16
CA GLN A 81 16.53 -12.95 -5.87
C GLN A 81 16.50 -11.54 -5.25
N GLU A 82 17.04 -10.55 -5.95
CA GLU A 82 17.14 -9.18 -5.46
C GLU A 82 15.80 -8.46 -5.62
N HIS A 83 15.46 -7.66 -4.61
CA HIS A 83 14.27 -6.83 -4.59
C HIS A 83 14.70 -5.37 -4.43
N PHE A 84 14.02 -4.48 -5.14
CA PHE A 84 14.23 -3.03 -5.09
C PHE A 84 12.90 -2.33 -4.86
N THR A 85 12.93 -1.18 -4.17
CA THR A 85 11.73 -0.39 -3.92
C THR A 85 11.28 0.31 -5.19
N HIS A 86 10.08 0.00 -5.68
CA HIS A 86 9.52 0.56 -6.91
C HIS A 86 8.10 1.08 -6.71
N ILE A 87 7.65 1.90 -7.66
CA ILE A 87 6.29 2.45 -7.66
C ILE A 87 5.33 1.39 -8.22
N LYS A 88 4.34 1.01 -7.42
CA LYS A 88 3.18 0.23 -7.85
C LYS A 88 1.96 1.13 -7.96
N HIS A 89 1.14 0.90 -8.97
CA HIS A 89 -0.19 1.46 -9.14
C HIS A 89 -1.23 0.37 -8.92
N VAL A 90 -2.10 0.59 -7.94
CA VAL A 90 -3.18 -0.32 -7.59
C VAL A 90 -4.50 0.32 -8.00
N THR A 91 -5.33 -0.41 -8.75
CA THR A 91 -6.68 0.00 -9.15
C THR A 91 -7.70 -0.95 -8.53
N LEU A 92 -8.63 -0.41 -7.74
CA LEU A 92 -9.56 -1.17 -6.93
C LEU A 92 -10.68 -1.80 -7.76
N THR A 93 -11.40 -1.01 -8.56
CA THR A 93 -12.51 -1.52 -9.39
C THR A 93 -12.05 -2.58 -10.39
N GLN A 94 -10.84 -2.44 -10.94
CA GLN A 94 -10.27 -3.40 -11.89
C GLN A 94 -9.50 -4.54 -11.23
N GLN A 95 -9.30 -4.49 -9.91
CA GLN A 95 -8.44 -5.42 -9.15
C GLN A 95 -7.07 -5.63 -9.82
N ARG A 96 -6.48 -4.54 -10.29
CA ARG A 96 -5.26 -4.55 -11.09
C ARG A 96 -4.12 -3.91 -10.34
N ILE A 97 -2.95 -4.54 -10.44
CA ILE A 97 -1.68 -3.98 -9.96
C ILE A 97 -0.75 -3.84 -11.16
N ALA A 98 -0.18 -2.65 -11.34
CA ALA A 98 0.84 -2.37 -12.34
C ALA A 98 2.11 -1.86 -11.66
N VAL A 99 3.26 -2.40 -12.03
CA VAL A 99 4.57 -1.87 -11.63
C VAL A 99 4.97 -0.78 -12.62
N LEU A 100 5.21 0.44 -12.14
CA LEU A 100 5.46 1.62 -12.97
C LEU A 100 6.94 1.97 -13.14
N SER A 101 7.79 1.57 -12.19
CA SER A 101 9.25 1.72 -12.26
C SER A 101 9.93 0.37 -12.17
N HIS A 102 11.11 0.24 -12.77
CA HIS A 102 11.87 -1.01 -12.79
C HIS A 102 13.37 -0.79 -12.86
N GLY A 103 14.11 -1.83 -12.49
CA GLY A 103 15.57 -1.90 -12.54
C GLY A 103 16.21 -2.15 -11.17
N ARG A 104 17.53 -2.41 -11.20
CA ARG A 104 18.34 -2.72 -10.01
C ARG A 104 18.80 -1.45 -9.27
N TYR A 105 17.85 -0.59 -8.94
CA TYR A 105 18.01 0.68 -8.21
C TYR A 105 16.67 1.10 -7.57
N GLU A 106 16.73 2.02 -6.60
CA GLU A 106 15.58 2.62 -5.91
C GLU A 106 15.76 4.12 -5.72
#